data_AF-A0A7C6A2G8-F1
#
_entry.id   AF-A0A7C6A2G8-F1
#
_cell.length_a   1.000
_cell.length_b   1.000
_cell.length_c   1.000
_cell.angle_alpha   90.00
_cell.angle_beta   90.00
_cell.angle_gamma   90.00
#
_symmetry.space_group_name_H-M   'P 1'
#
loop_
_entity.id
_entity.type
_entity.pdbx_description
1 polymer ?
#
loop_
_entity_poly.entity_id
_entity_poly.type
_entity_poly.pdbx_seq_one_letter_code
_entity_poly.pdbx_strand_id
1 'polypeptide(L)'
;MPEGYLPIFIFGAVALLFPVVLLVLMKLVRPAAPATVKLEAYECGIRAVSDSRGRYTVRFYIVAILFVIFDVETIFLFPWAVYYRQLGWFGVGEVAVFLAILIVGYVWAYKKGALEWI
;
A
#
# COMPACT_ATOMS: atom_id res chain seq x y z
N MET A 1 -25.31 6.17 15.05
CA MET A 1 -23.88 5.87 14.85
C MET A 1 -23.24 5.81 16.23
N PRO A 2 -22.32 4.88 16.53
CA PRO A 2 -21.59 4.91 17.79
C PRO A 2 -20.91 6.28 17.95
N GLU A 3 -20.92 6.85 19.16
CA GLU A 3 -20.60 8.28 19.39
C GLU A 3 -19.20 8.71 18.91
N GLY A 4 -18.26 7.76 18.74
CA GLY A 4 -16.90 8.02 18.27
C GLY A 4 -16.70 8.11 16.75
N TYR A 5 -17.69 7.75 15.92
CA TYR A 5 -17.50 7.75 14.46
C TYR A 5 -17.65 9.13 13.82
N LEU A 6 -18.50 9.99 14.39
CA LEU A 6 -18.74 11.32 13.84
C LEU A 6 -17.46 12.18 13.78
N PRO A 7 -16.62 12.25 14.83
CA PRO A 7 -15.32 12.92 14.75
C PRO A 7 -14.39 12.34 13.68
N ILE A 8 -14.39 11.01 13.48
CA ILE A 8 -13.55 10.34 12.48
C ILE A 8 -13.96 10.77 11.06
N PHE A 9 -15.27 10.81 10.77
CA PHE A 9 -15.77 11.27 9.48
C PHE A 9 -15.46 12.74 9.22
N ILE A 10 -15.64 13.60 10.23
CA ILE A 10 -15.31 15.03 10.12
C ILE A 10 -13.80 15.18 9.83
N PHE A 11 -12.96 14.48 10.58
CA PHE A 11 -11.50 14.50 10.36
C PHE A 11 -11.12 14.00 8.96
N GLY A 12 -11.69 12.88 8.52
CA GLY A 12 -11.46 12.35 7.18
C GLY A 12 -11.88 13.32 6.07
N ALA A 13 -13.03 14.00 6.24
CA ALA A 13 -13.49 15.02 5.31
C ALA A 13 -12.52 16.21 5.25
N VAL A 14 -12.07 16.71 6.40
CA VAL A 14 -11.09 17.81 6.46
C VAL A 14 -9.76 17.39 5.85
N ALA A 15 -9.27 16.18 6.14
CA ALA A 15 -8.02 15.65 5.61
C ALA A 15 -8.03 15.52 4.08
N LEU A 16 -9.18 15.19 3.48
CA LEU A 16 -9.35 15.14 2.03
C LEU A 16 -9.56 16.53 1.40
N LEU A 17 -10.34 17.40 2.04
CA LEU A 17 -10.66 18.72 1.52
C LEU A 17 -9.46 19.66 1.57
N PHE A 18 -8.63 19.57 2.60
CA PHE A 18 -7.48 20.45 2.80
C PHE A 18 -6.52 20.47 1.59
N PRO A 19 -5.97 19.34 1.09
CA PRO A 19 -5.09 19.36 -0.08
C PRO A 19 -5.82 19.83 -1.34
N VAL A 20 -7.11 19.49 -1.51
CA VAL A 20 -7.90 19.93 -2.67
C VAL A 20 -8.06 21.45 -2.70
N VAL A 21 -8.44 22.06 -1.58
CA VAL A 21 -8.59 23.52 -1.46
C VAL A 21 -7.25 24.21 -1.71
N LEU A 22 -6.16 23.71 -1.12
CA LEU A 22 -4.83 24.29 -1.35
C LEU A 22 -4.40 24.18 -2.82
N LEU A 23 -4.60 23.03 -3.47
CA LEU A 23 -4.26 22.86 -4.88
C LEU A 23 -5.08 23.81 -5.78
N VAL A 24 -6.37 24.02 -5.48
CA VAL A 24 -7.22 24.96 -6.21
C VAL A 24 -6.79 26.40 -5.99
N LEU A 25 -6.54 26.81 -4.75
CA LEU A 25 -6.05 28.15 -4.42
C LEU A 25 -4.70 28.43 -5.10
N MET A 26 -3.75 27.50 -5.02
CA MET A 26 -2.45 27.64 -5.67
C MET A 26 -2.57 27.66 -7.19
N LYS A 27 -3.50 26.91 -7.78
CA LYS A 27 -3.79 26.98 -9.22
C LYS A 27 -4.34 28.35 -9.64
N LEU A 28 -5.14 29.01 -8.79
CA LEU A 28 -5.70 30.34 -9.04
C LEU A 28 -4.65 31.45 -8.89
N VAL A 29 -3.75 31.33 -7.90
CA VAL A 29 -2.72 32.35 -7.62
C VAL A 29 -1.52 32.23 -8.56
N ARG A 30 -1.17 31.02 -9.04
CA ARG A 30 0.06 30.85 -9.84
C ARG A 30 -0.04 31.57 -11.19
N PRO A 31 1.07 32.17 -11.67
CA PRO A 31 1.17 32.60 -13.06
C PRO A 31 0.98 31.41 -14.02
N ALA A 32 0.02 31.52 -14.93
CA ALA A 32 -0.20 30.53 -15.98
C ALA A 32 0.57 30.92 -17.24
N ALA A 33 1.60 30.14 -17.61
CA ALA A 33 2.34 30.30 -18.86
C ALA A 33 2.50 28.94 -19.56
N PRO A 34 1.39 28.36 -20.08
CA PRO A 34 1.43 27.10 -20.79
C PRO A 34 2.24 27.27 -22.09
N ALA A 35 3.16 26.35 -22.32
CA ALA A 35 3.93 26.26 -23.55
C ALA A 35 4.02 24.79 -23.94
N THR A 36 4.03 24.49 -25.23
CA THR A 36 4.10 23.11 -25.74
C THR A 36 5.28 22.35 -25.13
N VAL A 37 6.47 22.96 -25.13
CA VAL A 37 7.70 22.39 -24.54
C VAL A 37 7.59 22.13 -23.03
N LYS A 38 6.81 22.93 -22.28
CA LYS A 38 6.60 22.73 -20.84
C LYS A 38 5.64 21.57 -20.52
N LEU A 39 4.86 21.14 -21.51
CA LEU A 39 3.87 20.07 -21.39
C LEU A 39 4.39 18.75 -21.99
N GLU A 40 5.57 18.77 -22.61
CA GLU A 40 6.25 17.57 -23.09
C GLU A 40 6.81 16.75 -21.91
N ALA A 41 6.87 15.43 -22.08
CA ALA A 41 7.50 14.55 -21.11
C ALA A 41 9.00 14.85 -20.97
N TYR A 42 9.52 14.78 -19.75
CA TYR A 42 10.92 15.03 -19.47
C TYR A 42 11.80 13.87 -19.96
N GLU A 43 12.69 14.14 -20.92
CA GLU A 43 13.67 13.20 -21.49
C GLU A 43 15.05 13.87 -21.67
N CYS A 44 15.53 14.54 -20.60
CA CYS A 44 16.87 15.15 -20.55
C CYS A 44 17.23 16.06 -21.75
N GLY A 45 16.24 16.76 -22.33
CA GLY A 45 16.43 17.68 -23.46
C GLY A 45 16.20 17.07 -24.85
N ILE A 46 15.84 15.79 -24.93
CA ILE A 46 15.45 15.12 -26.16
C ILE A 46 13.92 15.01 -26.20
N ARG A 47 13.33 15.03 -27.40
CA ARG A 47 11.90 14.77 -27.55
C ARG A 47 11.62 13.32 -27.17
N ALA A 48 10.65 13.10 -26.29
CA ALA A 48 10.20 11.77 -25.93
C ALA A 48 9.76 11.00 -27.19
N VAL A 49 10.46 9.91 -27.50
CA VAL A 49 10.11 9.01 -28.59
C VAL A 49 9.16 7.96 -28.04
N SER A 50 8.01 7.79 -28.71
CA SER A 50 6.91 6.94 -28.25
C SER A 50 7.17 5.45 -28.52
N ASP A 51 7.28 4.66 -27.45
CA ASP A 51 6.27 3.66 -27.04
C ASP A 51 6.57 3.23 -25.60
N SER A 52 5.80 3.71 -24.62
CA SER A 52 5.98 3.33 -23.21
C SER A 52 5.37 1.97 -22.87
N ARG A 53 4.78 1.25 -23.84
CA ARG A 53 4.09 -0.04 -23.62
C ARG A 53 5.06 -1.21 -23.63
N GLY A 54 6.15 -1.09 -22.88
CA GLY A 54 7.10 -2.17 -22.65
C GLY A 54 6.55 -3.25 -21.72
N ARG A 55 7.19 -4.43 -21.73
CA ARG A 55 6.94 -5.44 -20.69
C ARG A 55 7.61 -4.96 -19.41
N TYR A 56 6.80 -4.61 -18.42
CA TYR A 56 7.29 -4.35 -17.07
C TYR A 56 7.66 -5.66 -16.39
N THR A 57 8.58 -5.59 -15.43
CA THR A 57 9.05 -6.78 -14.72
C THR A 57 7.91 -7.40 -13.91
N VAL A 58 7.79 -8.73 -13.93
CA VAL A 58 6.78 -9.48 -13.15
C VAL A 58 7.06 -9.39 -11.64
N ARG A 59 8.22 -8.85 -11.24
CA ARG A 59 8.66 -8.70 -9.84
C ARG A 59 7.65 -7.93 -8.99
N PHE A 60 7.03 -6.87 -9.54
CA PHE A 60 5.99 -6.11 -8.84
C PHE A 60 4.75 -6.97 -8.51
N TYR A 61 4.39 -7.88 -9.42
CA TYR A 61 3.28 -8.81 -9.20
C TYR A 61 3.58 -9.82 -8.09
N ILE A 62 4.80 -10.36 -8.05
CA ILE A 62 5.23 -11.30 -7.01
C ILE A 62 5.20 -10.63 -5.63
N VAL A 63 5.69 -9.40 -5.52
CA VAL A 63 5.64 -8.65 -4.25
C VAL A 63 4.19 -8.34 -3.86
N ALA A 64 3.34 -7.94 -4.80
CA ALA A 64 1.94 -7.63 -4.52
C ALA A 64 1.16 -8.85 -4.03
N ILE A 65 1.31 -10.02 -4.66
CA ILE A 65 0.60 -11.22 -4.22
C ILE A 65 1.11 -11.71 -2.85
N LEU A 66 2.41 -11.62 -2.57
CA LEU A 66 2.96 -11.91 -1.25
C LEU A 66 2.40 -10.93 -0.20
N PHE A 67 2.33 -9.64 -0.50
CA PHE A 67 1.75 -8.64 0.38
C PHE A 67 0.29 -8.94 0.72
N VAL A 68 -0.53 -9.29 -0.27
CA VAL A 68 -1.94 -9.65 -0.04
C VAL A 68 -2.09 -10.88 0.85
N ILE A 69 -1.23 -11.88 0.67
CA ILE A 69 -1.21 -13.08 1.51
C ILE A 69 -0.87 -12.69 2.96
N PHE A 70 0.21 -11.93 3.17
CA PHE A 70 0.60 -11.45 4.50
C PHE A 70 -0.47 -10.57 5.16
N ASP A 71 -1.13 -9.69 4.39
CA ASP A 71 -2.21 -8.84 4.92
C ASP A 71 -3.36 -9.69 5.44
N VAL A 72 -3.78 -10.71 4.68
CA VAL A 72 -4.80 -11.68 5.10
C VAL A 72 -4.37 -12.45 6.35
N GLU A 73 -3.11 -12.84 6.47
CA GLU A 73 -2.58 -13.49 7.68
C GLU A 73 -2.71 -12.58 8.91
N THR A 74 -2.40 -11.29 8.79
CA THR A 74 -2.56 -10.35 9.91
C THR A 74 -4.02 -10.15 10.31
N ILE A 75 -4.96 -10.23 9.36
CA ILE A 75 -6.40 -10.20 9.64
C ILE A 75 -6.79 -11.33 10.59
N PHE A 76 -6.21 -12.53 10.45
CA PHE A 76 -6.47 -13.65 11.36
C PHE A 76 -5.83 -13.47 12.75
N LEU A 77 -4.74 -12.71 12.84
CA LEU A 77 -4.08 -12.44 14.12
C LEU A 77 -4.84 -11.42 14.98
N PHE A 78 -5.62 -10.51 14.39
CA PHE A 78 -6.34 -9.48 15.16
C PHE A 78 -7.36 -10.06 16.16
N PRO A 79 -8.28 -10.96 15.78
CA PRO A 79 -9.20 -11.56 16.75
C PRO A 79 -8.47 -12.27 17.89
N TRP A 80 -7.43 -13.04 17.57
CA TRP A 80 -6.62 -13.69 18.59
C TRP A 80 -5.97 -12.68 19.54
N ALA A 81 -5.39 -11.60 19.02
CA ALA A 81 -4.75 -10.57 19.83
C ALA A 81 -5.75 -9.88 20.79
N VAL A 82 -6.97 -9.62 20.31
CA VAL A 82 -8.05 -9.03 21.11
C VAL A 82 -8.53 -9.98 22.22
N TYR A 83 -8.65 -11.28 21.92
CA TYR A 83 -9.17 -12.29 22.85
C TYR A 83 -8.09 -13.10 23.59
N TYR A 84 -6.80 -12.72 23.47
CA TYR A 84 -5.65 -13.45 23.99
C TYR A 84 -5.81 -13.92 25.45
N ARG A 85 -6.31 -13.05 26.32
CA ARG A 85 -6.51 -13.35 27.75
C ARG A 85 -7.56 -14.44 28.01
N GLN A 86 -8.59 -14.54 27.16
CA GLN A 86 -9.66 -15.52 27.30
C GLN A 86 -9.26 -16.89 26.75
N LEU A 87 -8.44 -16.89 25.69
CA LEU A 87 -7.97 -18.10 25.02
C LEU A 87 -6.86 -18.83 25.78
N GLY A 88 -6.13 -18.12 26.65
CA GLY A 88 -5.06 -18.68 27.49
C GLY A 88 -3.98 -19.40 26.67
N TRP A 89 -3.32 -20.39 27.29
CA TRP A 89 -2.23 -21.14 26.65
C TRP A 89 -2.65 -21.92 25.40
N PHE A 90 -3.91 -22.35 25.33
CA PHE A 90 -4.44 -23.04 24.16
C PHE A 90 -4.40 -22.14 22.92
N GLY A 91 -4.91 -20.90 23.02
CA GLY A 91 -4.85 -19.95 21.92
C GLY A 91 -3.43 -19.56 21.52
N VAL A 92 -2.48 -19.54 22.47
CA VAL A 92 -1.06 -19.32 22.15
C VAL A 92 -0.50 -20.47 21.32
N GLY A 93 -0.83 -21.71 21.68
CA GLY A 93 -0.42 -22.90 20.92
C GLY A 93 -0.93 -22.86 19.48
N GLU A 94 -2.21 -22.58 19.29
CA GLU A 94 -2.83 -22.50 17.96
C GLU A 94 -2.18 -21.43 17.07
N VAL A 95 -1.94 -20.21 17.61
CA VAL A 95 -1.28 -19.15 16.84
C VAL A 95 0.20 -19.45 16.61
N ALA A 96 0.89 -20.10 17.54
CA ALA A 96 2.26 -20.53 17.32
C ALA A 96 2.35 -21.55 16.17
N VAL A 97 1.42 -22.51 16.09
CA VAL A 97 1.34 -23.47 14.99
C VAL A 97 1.00 -22.77 13.68
N PHE A 98 0.01 -21.87 13.69
CA PHE A 98 -0.37 -21.06 12.53
C PHE A 98 0.83 -20.26 11.99
N LEU A 99 1.52 -19.50 12.83
CA LEU A 99 2.70 -18.73 12.45
C LEU A 99 3.85 -19.63 11.97
N ALA A 100 4.05 -20.80 12.56
CA ALA A 100 5.07 -21.74 12.11
C ALA A 100 4.81 -22.20 10.67
N ILE A 101 3.56 -22.52 10.31
CA ILE A 101 3.18 -22.90 8.94
C ILE A 101 3.46 -21.74 7.96
N LEU A 102 3.14 -20.51 8.34
CA LEU A 102 3.37 -19.32 7.50
C LEU A 102 4.86 -19.04 7.31
N ILE A 103 5.66 -19.13 8.37
CA ILE A 103 7.11 -18.97 8.31
C ILE A 103 7.72 -20.00 7.35
N VAL A 104 7.24 -21.25 7.34
CA VAL A 104 7.69 -22.26 6.37
C VAL A 104 7.39 -21.82 4.94
N GLY A 105 6.18 -21.32 4.67
CA GLY A 105 5.81 -20.77 3.36
C GLY A 105 6.68 -19.59 2.94
N TYR A 106 6.92 -18.66 3.86
CA TYR A 106 7.78 -17.50 3.63
C TYR A 106 9.23 -17.88 3.33
N VAL A 107 9.82 -18.77 4.14
CA VAL A 107 11.19 -19.26 3.94
C VAL A 107 11.30 -19.97 2.59
N TRP A 108 10.28 -20.73 2.19
CA TRP A 108 10.24 -21.35 0.87
C TRP A 108 10.21 -20.30 -0.25
N ALA A 109 9.34 -19.28 -0.15
CA ALA A 109 9.25 -18.20 -1.13
C ALA A 109 10.57 -17.43 -1.24
N TYR A 110 11.22 -17.14 -0.11
CA TYR A 110 12.54 -16.51 -0.06
C TYR A 110 13.59 -17.36 -0.76
N LYS A 111 13.65 -18.67 -0.45
CA LYS A 111 14.58 -19.61 -1.13
C LYS A 111 14.33 -19.75 -2.63
N LYS A 112 13.12 -19.46 -3.10
CA LYS A 112 12.75 -19.45 -4.53
C LYS A 112 13.06 -18.14 -5.23
N GLY A 113 13.68 -17.17 -4.55
CA GLY A 113 14.04 -15.88 -5.13
C GLY A 113 12.83 -14.96 -5.35
N ALA A 114 11.67 -15.23 -4.72
CA ALA A 114 10.47 -14.41 -4.89
C ALA A 114 10.67 -12.96 -4.40
N LEU A 115 11.67 -12.74 -3.54
CA LEU A 115 12.02 -11.45 -2.95
C LEU A 115 13.30 -10.85 -3.55
N GLU A 116 13.90 -11.49 -4.56
CA GLU A 116 15.10 -10.98 -5.20
C GLU A 116 14.76 -9.82 -6.15
N TRP A 117 15.42 -8.69 -5.93
CA TRP A 117 15.19 -7.45 -6.68
C TRP A 117 16.24 -7.18 -7.77
N ILE A 118 17.31 -7.98 -7.81
CA ILE A 118 18.46 -7.81 -8.70
C ILE A 118 18.24 -8.65 -9.95
#